data_AF-A0A2A5KS20-F1
#
_entry.id   AF-A0A2A5KS20-F1
#
_cell.length_a   1.000
_cell.length_b   1.000
_cell.length_c   1.000
_cell.angle_alpha   90.00
_cell.angle_beta   90.00
_cell.angle_gamma   90.00
#
_symmetry.space_group_name_H-M   'P 1'
#
loop_
_entity.id
_entity.type
_entity.pdbx_description
1 polymer ?
#
loop_
_entity_poly.entity_id
_entity_poly.type
_entity_poly.pdbx_seq_one_letter_code
_entity_poly.pdbx_strand_id
1 'polypeptide(L)' 'MFEDLLEMQERGARDRALGRSLADNPMSKPDVLPITDLQEWYSMFDAWRFGWSIEDAMAGHIDMPRDGRTARRA' A
#
# COMPACT_ATOMS: atom_id res chain seq x y z
N MET A 1 -4.24 20.40 -1.82
CA MET A 1 -5.12 19.86 -0.77
C MET A 1 -4.83 18.38 -0.73
N PHE A 2 -4.27 17.89 0.37
CA PHE A 2 -4.09 16.46 0.52
C PHE A 2 -5.47 15.80 0.59
N GLU A 3 -5.55 14.60 0.02
CA GLU A 3 -6.66 13.65 0.08
C GLU A 3 -7.08 13.45 1.55
N ASP A 4 -8.33 13.06 1.85
CA ASP A 4 -8.63 12.62 3.21
C ASP A 4 -7.84 11.32 3.57
N LEU A 5 -7.70 10.98 4.86
CA LEU A 5 -6.89 9.81 5.25
C LEU A 5 -7.39 8.50 4.62
N LEU A 6 -8.70 8.39 4.37
CA LEU A 6 -9.29 7.22 3.73
C LEU A 6 -8.93 7.18 2.25
N GLU A 7 -9.07 8.30 1.53
CA GLU A 7 -8.66 8.44 0.14
C GLU A 7 -7.18 8.10 -0.04
N MET A 8 -6.33 8.54 0.90
CA MET A 8 -4.90 8.24 0.86
C MET A 8 -4.61 6.75 1.10
N GLN A 9 -5.36 6.10 1.99
CA GLN A 9 -5.32 4.66 2.17
C GLN A 9 -5.77 3.93 0.90
N GLU A 10 -6.92 4.29 0.32
CA GLU A 10 -7.42 3.70 -0.93
C GLU A 10 -6.43 3.87 -2.08
N ARG A 11 -5.77 5.03 -2.12
CA ARG A 11 -4.71 5.31 -3.09
C ARG A 11 -3.51 4.40 -2.88
N GLY A 12 -3.09 4.17 -1.63
CA GLY A 12 -2.02 3.23 -1.30
C GLY A 12 -2.27 1.83 -1.86
N ALA A 13 -3.48 1.31 -1.66
CA ALA A 13 -3.90 0.02 -2.22
C ALA A 13 -3.87 0.03 -3.75
N ARG A 14 -4.43 1.07 -4.38
CA ARG A 14 -4.44 1.21 -5.85
C ARG A 14 -3.03 1.30 -6.43
N ASP A 15 -2.14 2.04 -5.78
CA ASP A 15 -0.76 2.20 -6.21
C ASP A 15 0.00 0.86 -6.15
N ARG A 16 -0.21 0.05 -5.10
CA ARG A 16 0.34 -1.30 -5.02
C ARG A 16 -0.21 -2.23 -6.10
N ALA A 17 -1.52 -2.19 -6.35
CA ALA A 17 -2.16 -2.98 -7.40
C ALA A 17 -1.61 -2.63 -8.79
N LEU A 18 -1.18 -1.38 -8.98
CA LEU A 18 -0.50 -0.90 -10.19
C LEU A 18 1.01 -1.21 -10.22
N GLY A 19 1.54 -1.93 -9.24
CA GLY A 19 2.95 -2.35 -9.17
C GLY A 19 3.91 -1.28 -8.65
N ARG A 20 3.41 -0.21 -8.03
CA ARG A 20 4.28 0.81 -7.41
C ARG A 20 4.91 0.29 -6.13
N SER A 21 6.14 0.70 -5.87
CA SER A 21 6.93 0.35 -4.69
C SER A 21 6.61 1.28 -3.52
N LEU A 22 7.05 0.91 -2.30
CA LEU A 22 6.93 1.79 -1.13
C LEU A 22 7.66 3.14 -1.30
N ALA A 23 8.69 3.20 -2.15
CA ALA A 23 9.41 4.44 -2.44
C ALA A 23 8.57 5.44 -3.27
N ASP A 24 7.51 4.96 -3.91
CA ASP A 24 6.59 5.79 -4.70
C ASP A 24 5.55 6.51 -3.84
N ASN A 25 5.64 6.39 -2.50
CA ASN A 25 4.76 7.11 -1.58
C ASN A 25 4.77 8.61 -1.91
N PRO A 26 3.60 9.21 -2.19
CA PRO A 26 3.50 10.62 -2.62
C PRO A 26 4.11 11.59 -1.62
N MET A 27 4.03 11.28 -0.32
CA MET A 27 4.57 12.12 0.76
C MET A 27 6.11 12.16 0.77
N SER A 28 6.77 11.23 0.08
CA SER A 28 8.23 11.15 -0.02
C SER A 28 8.80 12.01 -1.17
N LYS A 29 7.95 12.68 -1.97
CA LYS A 29 8.38 13.44 -3.15
C LYS A 29 8.92 14.83 -2.77
N PRO A 30 9.90 15.37 -3.52
CA PRO A 30 10.44 16.71 -3.27
C PRO A 30 9.36 17.81 -3.28
N ASP A 31 8.31 17.65 -4.08
CA ASP A 31 7.21 18.62 -4.22
C ASP A 31 6.36 18.79 -2.95
N VAL A 32 6.51 17.89 -1.98
CA VAL A 32 5.82 17.95 -0.67
C VAL A 32 6.61 18.78 0.35
N LEU A 33 7.82 19.23 0.00
CA LEU A 33 8.67 20.05 0.87
C LEU A 33 8.41 21.55 0.66
N PRO A 34 8.55 22.39 1.70
CA PRO A 34 8.88 22.03 3.08
C PRO A 34 7.67 21.45 3.83
N ILE A 35 7.93 20.54 4.77
CA ILE A 35 6.90 20.00 5.67
C ILE A 35 6.55 21.09 6.68
N THR A 36 5.35 21.65 6.57
CA THR A 36 4.84 22.70 7.47
C THR A 36 4.14 22.14 8.71
N ASP A 37 3.51 20.97 8.57
CA ASP A 37 2.91 20.21 9.67
C ASP A 37 3.40 18.76 9.57
N LEU A 38 4.23 18.36 10.55
CA LEU A 38 4.82 17.03 10.58
C LEU A 38 3.80 15.93 10.93
N GLN A 39 2.80 16.25 11.76
CA GLN A 39 1.80 15.28 12.18
C GLN A 39 0.84 14.97 11.02
N GLU A 40 0.37 16.00 10.31
CA GLU A 40 -0.44 15.82 9.11
C GLU A 40 0.34 15.04 8.05
N TRP A 41 1.58 15.45 7.77
CA TRP A 41 2.45 14.76 6.80
C TRP A 41 2.62 13.28 7.13
N TYR A 42 2.91 12.96 8.40
CA TYR A 42 3.12 11.58 8.84
C TYR A 42 1.82 10.77 8.75
N SER A 43 0.68 11.37 9.08
CA SER A 43 -0.63 10.71 8.99
C SER A 43 -0.95 10.31 7.54
N MET A 44 -0.70 11.19 6.58
CA MET A 44 -0.87 10.89 5.15
C MET A 44 0.13 9.84 4.66
N PHE A 45 1.39 9.95 5.10
CA PHE A 45 2.43 8.99 4.74
C PHE A 45 2.07 7.57 5.22
N ASP A 46 1.58 7.46 6.46
CA ASP A 46 1.22 6.20 7.08
C ASP A 46 -0.09 5.62 6.50
N ALA A 47 -1.10 6.45 6.25
CA ALA A 47 -2.35 6.02 5.61
C ALA A 47 -2.10 5.36 4.25
N TRP A 48 -1.28 5.99 3.39
CA TRP A 48 -0.90 5.40 2.11
C TRP A 48 -0.17 4.06 2.28
N ARG A 49 0.79 3.98 3.22
CA ARG A 49 1.55 2.74 3.48
C ARG A 49 0.64 1.64 4.02
N PHE A 50 -0.35 1.98 4.82
CA PHE A 50 -1.30 1.02 5.35
C PHE A 50 -2.12 0.37 4.23
N GLY A 51 -2.70 1.19 3.33
CA GLY A 51 -3.43 0.67 2.16
C GLY A 51 -2.55 -0.15 1.23
N TRP A 52 -1.32 0.31 0.97
CA TRP A 52 -0.33 -0.43 0.18
C TRP A 52 -0.04 -1.81 0.78
N SER A 53 0.14 -1.89 2.10
CA SER A 53 0.50 -3.13 2.81
C SER A 53 -0.64 -4.14 2.82
N ILE A 54 -1.89 -3.69 2.89
CA ILE A 54 -3.06 -4.56 2.75
C ILE A 54 -3.06 -5.21 1.37
N GLU A 55 -2.92 -4.42 0.30
CA GLU A 55 -2.93 -4.95 -1.07
C GLU A 55 -1.76 -5.91 -1.31
N ASP A 56 -0.57 -5.59 -0.80
CA ASP A 56 0.62 -6.45 -0.94
C ASP A 56 0.40 -7.82 -0.27
N ALA A 57 -0.17 -7.83 0.94
CA ALA A 57 -0.51 -9.06 1.65
C ALA A 57 -1.58 -9.88 0.90
N MET A 58 -2.58 -9.21 0.32
CA MET A 58 -3.65 -9.87 -0.46
C MET A 58 -3.15 -10.43 -1.80
N ALA A 59 -2.24 -9.74 -2.48
CA ALA A 59 -1.63 -10.21 -3.71
C ALA A 59 -0.85 -11.52 -3.49
N GLY A 60 -0.16 -11.65 -2.34
CA GLY A 60 0.51 -12.89 -1.95
C GLY A 60 -0.45 -14.08 -1.70
N HIS A 61 -1.72 -13.82 -1.37
CA HIS A 61 -2.74 -14.86 -1.21
C HIS A 61 -3.30 -15.38 -2.54
N ILE A 62 -3.32 -14.56 -3.59
CA ILE A 62 -3.87 -14.95 -4.91
C ILE A 62 -2.88 -15.84 -5.68
N ASP A 63 -1.58 -15.66 -5.45
CA ASP A 63 -0.51 -16.49 -6.06
C ASP A 63 -0.29 -17.83 -5.35
N MET A 64 -1.09 -18.18 -4.34
CA MET A 64 -1.03 -19.52 -3.77
C MET A 64 -1.55 -20.53 -4.80
N PRO A 65 -0.73 -21.50 -5.24
CA PRO A 65 -1.20 -22.49 -6.20
C PRO A 65 -2.36 -23.23 -5.56
N ARG A 66 -3.50 -23.24 -6.26
CA ARG A 66 -4.68 -24.05 -5.93
C ARG A 66 -4.38 -25.54 -6.17
N ASP A 67 -3.28 -26.07 -5.64
CA ASP A 67 -2.97 -27.49 -5.74
C ASP A 67 -3.67 -28.23 -4.59
N GLY A 68 -5.00 -28.28 -4.70
CA GLY A 68 -5.84 -29.21 -3.98
C GLY A 68 -5.73 -30.64 -4.54
N ARG A 69 -4.51 -31.14 -4.73
CA ARG A 69 -4.28 -32.57 -4.98
C ARG A 69 -3.82 -33.22 -3.69
N THR A 70 -4.79 -33.84 -3.03
CA THR A 70 -4.63 -34.94 -2.09
C THR A 70 -3.67 -35.99 -2.67
N ALA A 71 -2.39 -35.87 -2.31
CA ALA A 71 -1.44 -36.95 -2.44
C ALA A 71 -1.67 -37.93 -1.28
N ARG A 72 -2.69 -38.77 -1.40
CA ARG A 72 -2.72 -40.04 -0.68
C ARG A 72 -1.62 -40.92 -1.29
N ARG A 73 -0.56 -41.16 -0.54
CA ARG A 73 0.33 -42.32 -0.71
C ARG A 73 1.20 -42.54 0.53
N ALA A 74 0.77 -43.48 1.36
CA ALA A 74 1.56 -44.62 1.81
C ALA A 74 0.57 -45.76 2.06
#